data_AF-A0ABD2P6R4-F1
#
_entry.id   AF-A0ABD2P6R4-F1
#
_cell.length_a   1.000
_cell.length_b   1.000
_cell.length_c   1.000
_cell.angle_alpha   90.00
_cell.angle_beta   90.00
_cell.angle_gamma   90.00
#
_symmetry.space_group_name_H-M   'P 1'
#
loop_
_entity.id
_entity.type
_entity.pdbx_description
1 polymer ?
#
loop_
_entity_poly.entity_id
_entity_poly.type
_entity_poly.pdbx_seq_one_letter_code
_entity_poly.pdbx_strand_id
1 'polypeptide(L)'
;GRVFVTLFGYPSKCNLRGSSYACTLSFACWMAGGSSQSGCNGSPWIVACCDTSKKKIVEHGTKNETLLPKEQEHKENFSAVLQRRTDDAGIECGISSDRLLMKRIIGGNRARFGQYPWQVYIKIGSYQCGGVLVSHHYVATAAHCIISAKLKDILVYLGELDTQDTGEVSELAPAELHRVG
;
A
#
# COMPACT_ATOMS: atom_id res chain seq x y z
N GLY A 1 25.71 23.00 0.98
CA GLY A 1 25.86 24.12 1.92
C GLY A 1 24.89 23.93 3.07
N ARG A 2 25.38 23.88 4.31
CA ARG A 2 24.54 23.71 5.52
C ARG A 2 23.96 25.08 5.88
N VAL A 3 22.66 25.28 5.67
CA VAL A 3 21.94 26.47 6.15
C VAL A 3 21.81 26.34 7.66
N PHE A 4 22.60 27.10 8.40
CA PHE A 4 22.61 27.09 9.86
C PHE A 4 21.32 27.74 10.38
N VAL A 5 20.31 26.93 10.67
CA VAL A 5 19.03 27.34 11.29
C VAL A 5 19.24 28.11 12.60
N THR A 6 20.40 27.96 13.24
CA THR A 6 20.82 28.70 14.44
C THR A 6 20.92 30.20 14.21
N LEU A 7 21.20 30.66 12.99
CA LEU A 7 21.26 32.10 12.65
C LEU A 7 19.88 32.76 12.82
N PHE A 8 18.81 31.99 12.68
CA PHE A 8 17.42 32.43 12.84
C PHE A 8 16.86 32.12 14.24
N GLY A 9 17.72 31.84 15.21
CA GLY A 9 17.34 31.62 16.61
C GLY A 9 16.83 30.22 16.96
N TYR A 10 16.91 29.25 16.03
CA TYR A 10 16.50 27.87 16.30
C TYR A 10 17.60 27.05 16.98
N PRO A 11 17.25 26.10 17.87
CA PRO A 11 18.23 25.20 18.48
C PRO A 11 18.92 24.35 17.40
N SER A 12 20.19 23.99 17.61
CA SER A 12 20.96 23.16 16.67
C SER A 12 20.59 21.67 16.75
N LYS A 13 20.07 21.23 17.90
CA LYS A 13 19.70 19.85 18.19
C LYS A 13 18.35 19.77 18.90
N CYS A 14 17.71 18.63 18.73
CA CYS A 14 16.45 18.25 19.35
C CYS A 14 16.59 16.83 19.90
N ASN A 15 15.72 16.44 20.84
CA ASN A 15 15.69 15.10 21.40
C ASN A 15 14.37 14.42 21.00
N LEU A 16 14.46 13.30 20.28
CA LEU A 16 13.32 12.45 19.94
C LEU A 16 13.59 11.05 20.49
N ARG A 17 12.66 10.54 21.30
CA ARG A 17 12.71 9.17 21.83
C ARG A 17 14.06 8.82 22.48
N GLY A 18 14.65 9.78 23.22
CA GLY A 18 15.91 9.60 23.93
C GLY A 18 17.18 9.70 23.06
N SER A 19 17.04 9.99 21.76
CA SER A 19 18.14 10.19 20.82
C SER A 19 18.20 11.64 20.33
N SER A 20 19.42 12.18 20.17
CA SER A 20 19.62 13.57 19.73
C SER A 20 19.75 13.66 18.20
N TYR A 21 18.90 14.48 17.59
CA TYR A 21 18.87 14.73 16.15
C TYR A 21 19.17 16.20 15.83
N ALA A 22 19.52 16.48 14.58
CA ALA A 22 19.77 17.84 14.13
C ALA A 22 18.46 18.55 13.77
N CYS A 23 18.33 19.80 14.19
CA CYS A 23 17.31 20.69 13.66
C CYS A 23 17.78 21.21 12.30
N THR A 24 16.96 21.01 11.27
CA THR A 24 17.27 21.44 9.90
C THR A 24 16.03 22.00 9.25
N LEU A 25 16.19 22.70 8.13
CA LEU A 25 15.03 23.08 7.31
C LEU A 25 14.23 21.82 6.94
N SER A 26 12.90 21.89 7.02
CA SER A 26 12.03 20.74 6.76
C SER A 26 12.26 20.15 5.35
N PHE A 27 12.52 21.01 4.37
CA PHE A 27 12.90 20.61 3.02
C PHE A 27 14.25 19.88 2.96
N ALA A 28 15.25 20.32 3.74
CA ALA A 28 16.56 19.69 3.78
C ALA A 28 16.52 18.30 4.43
N CYS A 29 15.68 18.12 5.47
CA CYS A 29 15.48 16.82 6.09
C CYS A 29 14.87 15.81 5.10
N TRP A 30 13.86 16.25 4.34
CA TRP A 30 13.23 15.43 3.32
C TRP A 30 14.20 15.05 2.20
N MET A 31 15.01 16.00 1.70
CA MET A 31 16.05 15.73 0.70
C MET A 31 17.13 14.75 1.21
N ALA A 32 17.40 14.72 2.51
CA ALA A 32 18.30 13.76 3.13
C ALA A 32 17.66 12.38 3.38
N GLY A 33 16.37 12.21 3.06
CA GLY A 33 15.61 10.98 3.30
C GLY A 33 15.24 10.75 4.77
N GLY A 34 15.26 11.79 5.60
CA GLY A 34 14.82 11.74 6.99
C GLY A 34 13.32 12.01 7.14
N SER A 35 12.78 11.71 8.32
CA SER A 35 11.42 12.11 8.70
C SER A 35 11.43 13.36 9.56
N SER A 36 10.65 14.37 9.12
CA SER A 36 10.46 15.63 9.83
C SER A 36 9.58 15.43 11.06
N GLN A 37 10.10 15.73 12.24
CA GLN A 37 9.36 15.72 13.50
C GLN A 37 9.36 17.11 14.15
N SER A 38 8.41 17.34 15.06
CA SER A 38 8.44 18.52 15.94
C SER A 38 9.57 18.42 16.97
N GLY A 39 9.95 19.53 17.59
CA GLY A 39 10.98 19.54 18.65
C GLY A 39 12.08 20.61 18.53
N CYS A 40 12.03 21.46 17.50
CA CYS A 40 12.99 22.54 17.28
C CYS A 40 12.43 23.94 17.59
N ASN A 41 11.42 24.03 18.47
CA ASN A 41 10.75 25.26 18.92
C ASN A 41 10.40 26.25 17.78
N GLY A 42 9.81 25.73 16.70
CA GLY A 42 9.49 26.46 15.49
C GLY A 42 8.34 25.81 14.70
N SER A 43 7.86 26.49 13.66
CA SER A 43 6.85 25.92 12.76
C SER A 43 7.41 24.68 12.05
N PRO A 44 6.73 23.51 12.13
CA PRO A 44 7.17 22.26 11.51
C PRO A 44 7.39 22.34 9.99
N TRP A 45 6.84 23.38 9.35
CA TRP A 45 6.90 23.62 7.92
C TRP A 45 8.22 24.28 7.50
N ILE A 46 8.91 24.97 8.42
CA ILE A 46 10.15 25.70 8.16
C ILE A 46 11.35 24.93 8.72
N VAL A 47 11.28 24.53 9.99
CA VAL A 47 12.35 23.81 10.69
C VAL A 47 11.76 22.57 11.35
N ALA A 48 12.42 21.44 11.15
CA ALA A 48 12.04 20.17 11.75
C ALA A 48 13.23 19.50 12.43
N CYS A 49 12.90 18.69 13.43
CA CYS A 49 13.81 17.74 14.02
C CYS A 49 13.95 16.56 13.05
N CYS A 50 15.12 16.41 12.43
CA CYS A 50 15.29 15.45 11.34
C CYS A 50 15.68 14.07 11.85
N ASP A 51 14.74 13.15 11.89
CA ASP A 51 14.99 11.76 12.25
C ASP A 51 15.49 10.97 11.03
N THR A 52 16.78 10.63 11.06
CA THR A 52 17.46 9.81 10.04
C THR A 52 17.60 8.34 10.43
N SER A 53 17.01 7.91 11.55
CA SER A 53 17.16 6.55 12.09
C SER A 53 16.56 5.45 11.21
N LYS A 54 15.71 5.79 10.23
CA LYS A 54 15.24 4.83 9.22
C LYS A 54 16.36 4.25 8.33
N LYS A 55 17.59 4.79 8.40
CA LYS A 55 18.72 4.36 7.57
C LYS A 55 19.66 3.35 8.24
N LYS A 56 19.40 2.90 9.47
CA LYS A 56 20.30 1.99 10.22
C LYS A 56 20.11 0.49 9.94
N ILE A 57 19.33 0.11 8.94
CA ILE A 57 19.10 -1.29 8.54
C ILE A 57 19.41 -1.49 7.05
N VAL A 58 20.50 -0.92 6.52
CA VAL A 58 21.15 -1.44 5.29
C VAL A 58 22.63 -1.04 5.32
N GLU A 59 23.40 -1.64 6.23
CA GLU A 59 24.86 -1.77 6.07
C GLU A 59 25.20 -3.23 6.41
N HIS A 60 24.98 -4.14 5.45
CA HIS A 60 25.65 -5.43 5.49
C HIS A 60 26.91 -5.34 4.64
N GLY A 61 28.03 -5.22 5.35
CA GLY A 61 29.37 -5.28 4.81
C GLY A 61 29.66 -6.63 4.15
N THR A 62 30.40 -6.53 3.07
CA THR A 62 31.07 -7.56 2.28
C THR A 62 32.05 -8.38 3.14
N LYS A 63 31.93 -9.72 3.18
CA LYS A 63 33.04 -10.70 3.28
C LYS A 63 32.62 -12.04 2.64
N ASN A 64 33.55 -12.64 1.89
CA ASN A 64 33.42 -13.74 0.93
C ASN A 64 33.68 -15.14 1.54
N GLU A 65 33.73 -16.17 0.66
CA GLU A 65 34.19 -17.59 0.77
C GLU A 65 33.04 -18.64 0.91
N THR A 66 32.88 -19.73 0.11
CA THR A 66 33.73 -20.47 -0.87
C THR A 66 32.87 -21.33 -1.83
N LEU A 67 33.39 -21.58 -3.05
CA LEU A 67 32.98 -22.49 -4.16
C LEU A 67 32.78 -23.98 -3.71
N LEU A 68 31.95 -24.90 -4.25
CA LEU A 68 31.54 -25.38 -5.61
C LEU A 68 30.56 -26.61 -5.42
N PRO A 69 30.00 -27.36 -6.41
CA PRO A 69 29.29 -27.08 -7.68
C PRO A 69 27.85 -27.68 -7.80
N LYS A 70 27.10 -27.20 -8.83
CA LYS A 70 26.07 -27.83 -9.69
C LYS A 70 25.02 -28.81 -9.12
N GLU A 71 23.73 -28.52 -9.37
CA GLU A 71 22.89 -29.28 -10.33
C GLU A 71 21.64 -28.47 -10.75
N GLN A 72 21.30 -28.51 -12.05
CA GLN A 72 20.12 -27.87 -12.63
C GLN A 72 18.91 -28.82 -12.52
N GLU A 73 17.81 -28.37 -11.92
CA GLU A 73 16.49 -28.92 -12.21
C GLU A 73 15.45 -27.79 -12.34
N HIS A 74 14.86 -27.73 -13.52
CA HIS A 74 13.84 -26.79 -13.94
C HIS A 74 12.51 -27.14 -13.25
N LYS A 75 12.13 -26.39 -12.22
CA LYS A 75 10.77 -26.37 -11.68
C LYS A 75 10.26 -24.94 -11.66
N GLU A 76 9.37 -24.66 -12.61
CA GLU A 76 8.54 -23.45 -12.68
C GLU A 76 7.90 -23.20 -11.31
N ASN A 77 8.38 -22.16 -10.61
CA ASN A 77 7.92 -21.79 -9.27
C ASN A 77 6.56 -21.06 -9.36
N PHE A 78 5.49 -21.81 -9.57
CA PHE A 78 4.10 -21.36 -9.39
C PHE A 78 3.78 -20.90 -7.94
N SER A 79 4.72 -21.04 -7.00
CA SER A 79 4.60 -20.59 -5.61
C SER A 79 4.82 -19.09 -5.39
N ALA A 80 5.40 -18.35 -6.33
CA ALA A 80 5.69 -16.93 -6.09
C ALA A 80 4.44 -16.01 -6.18
N VAL A 81 3.33 -16.50 -6.73
CA VAL A 81 2.08 -15.72 -6.89
C VAL A 81 1.04 -16.03 -5.80
N LEU A 82 1.15 -17.19 -5.13
CA LEU A 82 0.21 -17.62 -4.09
C LEU A 82 0.87 -17.95 -2.73
N GLN A 83 2.07 -17.45 -2.47
CA GLN A 83 2.60 -17.47 -1.10
C GLN A 83 1.90 -16.39 -0.27
N ARG A 84 0.87 -16.83 0.46
CA ARG A 84 0.33 -16.14 1.63
C ARG A 84 1.52 -15.79 2.53
N ARG A 85 1.90 -14.51 2.59
CA ARG A 85 3.02 -14.08 3.42
C ARG A 85 2.67 -14.38 4.87
N THR A 86 3.61 -14.98 5.59
CA THR A 86 3.47 -15.42 6.98
C THR A 86 3.71 -14.28 7.98
N ASP A 87 3.19 -13.09 7.67
CA ASP A 87 3.07 -11.93 8.55
C ASP A 87 1.60 -11.72 8.98
N ASP A 88 0.93 -12.81 9.38
CA ASP A 88 -0.40 -12.82 10.01
C ASP A 88 -0.35 -12.25 11.46
N ALA A 89 0.04 -10.99 11.60
CA ALA A 89 -0.13 -10.21 12.83
C ALA A 89 -0.58 -8.76 12.60
N GLY A 90 -0.96 -8.40 11.38
CA GLY A 90 -1.54 -7.10 11.06
C GLY A 90 -2.60 -7.22 9.97
N ILE A 91 -3.80 -6.72 10.22
CA ILE A 91 -4.80 -6.50 9.17
C ILE A 91 -4.24 -5.36 8.29
N GLU A 92 -3.46 -5.70 7.26
CA GLU A 92 -2.95 -4.73 6.29
C GLU A 92 -4.01 -4.43 5.23
N CYS A 93 -4.38 -3.15 5.10
CA CYS A 93 -5.38 -2.68 4.14
C CYS A 93 -4.75 -1.82 3.04
N GLY A 94 -5.38 -1.76 1.86
CA GLY A 94 -5.00 -0.80 0.80
C GLY A 94 -3.72 -1.16 0.03
N ILE A 95 -3.28 -2.42 0.06
CA ILE A 95 -2.11 -2.90 -0.69
C ILE A 95 -2.51 -3.40 -2.07
N SER A 96 -2.18 -2.63 -3.10
CA SER A 96 -2.31 -3.06 -4.50
C SER A 96 -1.08 -3.88 -4.91
N SER A 97 -1.24 -4.77 -5.89
CA SER A 97 -0.10 -5.44 -6.54
C SER A 97 0.83 -4.43 -7.23
N ASP A 98 0.31 -3.26 -7.62
CA ASP A 98 1.12 -2.15 -8.11
C ASP A 98 1.35 -1.12 -7.01
N ARG A 99 2.62 -0.85 -6.72
CA ARG A 99 3.03 0.25 -5.82
C ARG A 99 3.06 1.62 -6.52
N LEU A 100 2.45 1.72 -7.71
CA LEU A 100 2.43 2.94 -8.50
C LEU A 100 1.21 3.79 -8.10
N LEU A 101 1.47 4.98 -7.55
CA LEU A 101 0.43 5.99 -7.36
C LEU A 101 0.03 6.55 -8.73
N MET A 102 -1.05 6.03 -9.32
CA MET A 102 -1.58 6.56 -10.57
C MET A 102 -2.45 7.79 -10.32
N LYS A 103 -2.24 8.86 -11.11
CA LYS A 103 -3.13 10.02 -11.19
C LYS A 103 -4.45 9.61 -11.87
N ARG A 104 -5.46 10.50 -11.81
CA ARG A 104 -6.80 10.40 -12.43
C ARG A 104 -6.84 9.48 -13.66
N ILE A 105 -7.68 8.47 -13.59
CA ILE A 105 -7.96 7.54 -14.68
C ILE A 105 -8.84 8.25 -15.72
N ILE A 106 -8.28 8.62 -16.87
CA ILE A 106 -9.02 9.01 -18.08
C ILE A 106 -8.57 8.07 -19.18
N GLY A 107 -9.48 7.24 -19.72
CA GLY A 107 -9.11 6.20 -20.69
C GLY A 107 -8.12 5.18 -20.14
N GLY A 108 -8.31 4.75 -18.88
CA GLY A 108 -7.40 3.83 -18.21
C GLY A 108 -7.26 2.47 -18.90
N ASN A 109 -6.36 1.65 -18.36
CA ASN A 109 -6.10 0.30 -18.86
C ASN A 109 -6.88 -0.74 -18.06
N ARG A 110 -7.13 -1.90 -18.67
CA ARG A 110 -7.70 -3.08 -17.99
C ARG A 110 -6.79 -3.45 -16.82
N ALA A 111 -7.40 -3.74 -15.67
CA ALA A 111 -6.66 -4.16 -14.49
C ALA A 111 -6.13 -5.60 -14.67
N ARG A 112 -5.10 -5.95 -13.91
CA ARG A 112 -4.67 -7.34 -13.73
C ARG A 112 -5.48 -8.01 -12.62
N PHE A 113 -5.58 -9.33 -12.66
CA PHE A 113 -6.20 -10.10 -11.58
C PHE A 113 -5.54 -9.77 -10.24
N GLY A 114 -6.35 -9.43 -9.23
CA GLY A 114 -5.87 -9.04 -7.90
C GLY A 114 -5.12 -7.71 -7.83
N GLN A 115 -5.13 -6.87 -8.88
CA GLN A 115 -4.43 -5.59 -8.85
C GLN A 115 -5.02 -4.65 -7.81
N TYR A 116 -6.34 -4.65 -7.64
CA TYR A 116 -7.06 -3.89 -6.62
C TYR A 116 -7.90 -4.85 -5.78
N PRO A 117 -7.30 -5.55 -4.79
CA PRO A 117 -7.97 -6.64 -4.07
C PRO A 117 -9.24 -6.23 -3.33
N TRP A 118 -9.38 -4.94 -3.00
CA TRP A 118 -10.55 -4.40 -2.33
C TRP A 118 -11.69 -4.03 -3.28
N GLN A 119 -11.51 -4.08 -4.60
CA GLN A 119 -12.58 -3.79 -5.55
C GLN A 119 -13.68 -4.84 -5.44
N VAL A 120 -14.92 -4.39 -5.39
CA VAL A 120 -16.10 -5.25 -5.26
C VAL A 120 -17.05 -4.99 -6.41
N TYR A 121 -17.50 -6.07 -7.04
CA TYR A 121 -18.59 -6.01 -8.00
C TYR A 121 -19.92 -6.29 -7.28
N ILE A 122 -20.86 -5.34 -7.36
CA ILE A 122 -22.18 -5.46 -6.73
C ILE A 122 -23.22 -5.56 -7.84
N LYS A 123 -24.00 -6.65 -7.83
CA LYS A 123 -25.08 -6.90 -8.79
C LYS A 123 -26.42 -6.88 -8.07
N ILE A 124 -27.34 -6.04 -8.54
CA ILE A 124 -28.68 -5.88 -7.97
C ILE A 124 -29.69 -6.02 -9.10
N GLY A 125 -30.19 -7.24 -9.32
CA GLY A 125 -30.99 -7.55 -10.50
C GLY A 125 -30.19 -7.29 -11.79
N SER A 126 -30.62 -6.30 -12.58
CA SER A 126 -29.93 -5.85 -13.80
C SER A 126 -28.93 -4.71 -13.58
N TYR A 127 -28.92 -4.08 -12.40
CA TYR A 127 -28.02 -2.98 -12.09
C TYR A 127 -26.64 -3.49 -11.67
N GLN A 128 -25.60 -2.81 -12.15
CA GLN A 128 -24.21 -3.07 -11.82
C GLN A 128 -23.64 -1.86 -11.06
N CYS A 129 -23.05 -2.12 -9.90
CA CYS A 129 -22.42 -1.12 -9.05
C CYS A 129 -21.03 -1.59 -8.59
N GLY A 130 -20.23 -0.64 -8.12
CA GLY A 130 -18.96 -0.93 -7.45
C GLY A 130 -19.07 -0.84 -5.93
N GLY A 131 -18.06 -1.36 -5.25
CA GLY A 131 -17.89 -1.23 -3.81
C GLY A 131 -16.43 -1.40 -3.39
N VAL A 132 -16.17 -1.19 -2.11
CA VAL A 132 -14.84 -1.36 -1.51
C VAL A 132 -14.96 -2.26 -0.29
N LEU A 133 -14.19 -3.35 -0.26
CA LEU A 133 -14.07 -4.20 0.91
C LEU A 133 -13.30 -3.44 1.99
N VAL A 134 -13.97 -3.12 3.11
CA VAL A 134 -13.37 -2.36 4.22
C VAL A 134 -13.04 -3.25 5.42
N SER A 135 -13.61 -4.46 5.47
CA SER A 135 -13.27 -5.51 6.43
C SER A 135 -13.73 -6.86 5.91
N HIS A 136 -13.47 -7.94 6.66
CA HIS A 136 -13.93 -9.29 6.34
C HIS A 136 -15.46 -9.44 6.19
N HIS A 137 -16.25 -8.52 6.74
CA HIS A 137 -17.73 -8.61 6.73
C HIS A 137 -18.43 -7.36 6.21
N TYR A 138 -17.68 -6.34 5.79
CA TYR A 138 -18.27 -5.05 5.41
C TYR A 138 -17.72 -4.57 4.06
N VAL A 139 -18.65 -4.20 3.19
CA VAL A 139 -18.40 -3.52 1.91
C VAL A 139 -19.03 -2.14 1.97
N ALA A 140 -18.25 -1.12 1.65
CA ALA A 140 -18.75 0.24 1.43
C ALA A 140 -19.15 0.43 -0.03
N THR A 141 -20.29 1.06 -0.29
CA THR A 141 -20.77 1.39 -1.63
C THR A 141 -21.53 2.72 -1.62
N ALA A 142 -21.92 3.22 -2.79
CA ALA A 142 -22.72 4.43 -2.89
C ALA A 142 -24.17 4.17 -2.47
N ALA A 143 -24.76 5.08 -1.71
CA ALA A 143 -26.15 4.94 -1.24
C ALA A 143 -27.15 4.73 -2.38
N HIS A 144 -26.96 5.40 -3.51
CA HIS A 144 -27.86 5.26 -4.67
C HIS A 144 -27.88 3.85 -5.29
N CYS A 145 -26.85 3.03 -5.04
CA CYS A 145 -26.85 1.64 -5.48
C CYS A 145 -27.85 0.79 -4.68
N ILE A 146 -28.01 1.06 -3.39
CA ILE A 146 -28.72 0.16 -2.46
C ILE A 146 -30.03 0.74 -1.91
N ILE A 147 -30.28 2.04 -2.04
CA ILE A 147 -31.40 2.73 -1.38
C ILE A 147 -32.78 2.14 -1.74
N SER A 148 -32.94 1.60 -2.95
CA SER A 148 -34.18 0.98 -3.44
C SER A 148 -34.09 -0.54 -3.56
N ALA A 149 -32.99 -1.15 -3.11
CA ALA A 149 -32.75 -2.59 -3.23
C ALA A 149 -33.25 -3.36 -2.01
N LYS A 150 -33.78 -4.56 -2.21
CA LYS A 150 -34.02 -5.51 -1.10
C LYS A 150 -32.74 -6.30 -0.85
N LEU A 151 -32.41 -6.60 0.40
CA LEU A 151 -31.17 -7.30 0.77
C LEU A 151 -30.94 -8.59 -0.04
N LYS A 152 -31.98 -9.41 -0.20
CA LYS A 152 -31.94 -10.67 -0.97
C LYS A 152 -31.60 -10.50 -2.46
N ASP A 153 -31.81 -9.31 -3.01
CA ASP A 153 -31.55 -8.99 -4.41
C ASP A 153 -30.10 -8.50 -4.61
N ILE A 154 -29.35 -8.27 -3.52
CA ILE A 154 -27.97 -7.79 -3.53
C ILE A 154 -27.01 -8.98 -3.54
N LEU A 155 -26.25 -9.09 -4.62
CA LEU A 155 -25.17 -10.04 -4.79
C LEU A 155 -23.83 -9.28 -4.78
N VAL A 156 -22.88 -9.78 -4.00
CA VAL A 156 -21.57 -9.18 -3.80
C VAL A 156 -20.51 -10.17 -4.30
N TYR A 157 -19.73 -9.76 -5.29
CA TYR A 157 -18.66 -10.57 -5.88
C TYR A 157 -17.30 -9.98 -5.48
N LEU A 158 -16.46 -10.80 -4.84
CA LEU A 158 -15.08 -10.47 -4.50
C LEU A 158 -14.11 -11.19 -5.45
N GLY A 159 -13.00 -10.53 -5.79
CA GLY A 159 -11.99 -11.12 -6.69
C GLY A 159 -12.40 -11.17 -8.17
N GLU A 160 -13.55 -10.59 -8.51
CA GLU A 160 -14.08 -10.50 -9.88
C GLU A 160 -13.22 -9.60 -10.76
N LEU A 161 -12.88 -10.06 -11.98
CA LEU A 161 -12.18 -9.26 -12.99
C LEU A 161 -12.97 -9.17 -14.30
N ASP A 162 -13.65 -10.25 -14.70
CA ASP A 162 -14.41 -10.33 -15.94
C ASP A 162 -15.90 -10.55 -15.69
N THR A 163 -16.62 -9.46 -15.42
CA THR A 163 -18.07 -9.51 -15.10
C THR A 163 -18.97 -10.05 -16.22
N GLN A 164 -18.42 -10.29 -17.41
CA GLN A 164 -19.12 -10.81 -18.58
C GLN A 164 -18.63 -12.20 -18.99
N ASP A 165 -17.69 -12.79 -18.24
CA ASP A 165 -17.10 -14.11 -18.55
C ASP A 165 -16.62 -14.22 -20.02
N THR A 166 -16.00 -13.15 -20.55
CA THR A 166 -15.55 -13.07 -21.94
C THR A 166 -14.44 -14.06 -22.26
N GLY A 167 -13.67 -14.48 -21.25
CA GLY A 167 -12.50 -15.34 -21.41
C GLY A 167 -11.27 -14.61 -21.98
N GLU A 168 -11.34 -13.29 -22.15
CA GLU A 168 -10.23 -12.48 -22.65
C GLU A 168 -9.14 -12.24 -21.59
N VAL A 169 -9.45 -12.47 -20.31
CA VAL A 169 -8.51 -12.28 -19.19
C VAL A 169 -8.35 -13.58 -18.40
N SER A 170 -7.12 -13.79 -17.93
CA SER A 170 -6.79 -14.92 -17.06
C SER A 170 -7.14 -14.56 -15.61
N GLU A 171 -8.13 -15.24 -15.06
CA GLU A 171 -8.44 -15.22 -13.64
C GLU A 171 -7.76 -16.41 -12.96
N LEU A 172 -7.02 -16.15 -11.88
CA LEU A 172 -6.30 -17.22 -11.16
C LEU A 172 -7.22 -18.02 -10.24
N ALA A 173 -8.36 -17.44 -9.87
CA ALA A 173 -9.39 -18.05 -9.05
C ALA A 173 -10.76 -17.48 -9.42
N PRO A 174 -11.84 -18.26 -9.28
CA PRO A 174 -13.19 -17.77 -9.52
C PRO A 174 -13.58 -16.70 -8.50
N ALA A 175 -14.48 -15.79 -8.89
CA ALA A 175 -15.04 -14.80 -7.99
C ALA A 175 -15.82 -15.44 -6.84
N GLU A 176 -15.68 -14.88 -5.64
CA GLU A 176 -16.40 -15.32 -4.45
C GLU A 176 -17.73 -14.57 -4.33
N LEU A 177 -18.85 -15.31 -4.36
CA LEU A 177 -20.21 -14.76 -4.29
C LEU A 177 -20.74 -14.76 -2.85
N HIS A 178 -21.08 -13.58 -2.36
CA HIS A 178 -21.74 -13.34 -1.08
C HIS A 178 -23.15 -12.77 -1.29
N ARG A 179 -24.10 -13.26 -0.49
CA ARG A 179 -25.48 -12.73 -0.44
C ARG A 179 -25.65 -11.91 0.83
N VAL A 180 -26.32 -10.78 0.71
CA VAL A 180 -26.63 -9.94 1.88
C VAL A 180 -27.87 -10.50 2.57
N GLY A 181 -27.73 -10.90 3.83
CA GLY A 181 -28.76 -11.56 4.65
C GLY A 181 -28.67 -11.17 6.11
#